data_AF-A0A3C1NDX3-F1
#
_entry.id   AF-A0A3C1NDX3-F1
#
_cell.length_a   1.000
_cell.length_b   1.000
_cell.length_c   1.000
_cell.angle_alpha   90.00
_cell.angle_beta   90.00
_cell.angle_gamma   90.00
#
_symmetry.space_group_name_H-M   'P 1'
#
loop_
_entity.id
_entity.type
_entity.pdbx_description
1 polymer ?
#
loop_
_entity_poly.entity_id
_entity_poly.type
_entity_poly.pdbx_seq_one_letter_code
_entity_poly.pdbx_strand_id
1 'polypeptide(L)' 'LSHGGIFGEMALIDGSPRAATARAATPCEVAPITEKSFLFLVHETPFFAIAVMRTLAERLRRSGGHG' A
#
# COMPACT_ATOMS: atom_id res chain seq x y z
N LEU A 1 -8.32 6.95 -2.10
CA LEU A 1 -8.27 5.77 -1.20
C LEU A 1 -9.55 5.77 -0.38
N SER A 2 -10.16 4.62 -0.16
CA SER A 2 -11.31 4.45 0.74
C SER A 2 -10.85 3.85 2.08
N HIS A 3 -11.77 3.73 3.03
CA HIS A 3 -11.52 3.03 4.29
C HIS A 3 -10.90 1.64 4.04
N GLY A 4 -9.93 1.26 4.87
CA GLY A 4 -9.15 0.01 4.72
C GLY A 4 -8.09 0.02 3.61
N GLY A 5 -7.97 1.11 2.84
CA GLY A 5 -6.96 1.23 1.80
C GLY A 5 -5.55 1.48 2.35
N ILE A 6 -4.56 0.79 1.80
CA ILE A 6 -3.12 1.03 2.06
C ILE A 6 -2.52 1.95 0.98
N PHE A 7 -1.47 2.70 1.33
CA PHE A 7 -0.65 3.46 0.38
C PHE A 7 0.80 3.57 0.89
N GLY A 8 1.75 3.83 -0.01
CA GLY A 8 3.18 3.91 0.32
C GLY A 8 3.86 2.54 0.46
N GLU A 9 3.13 1.45 0.21
CA GLU A 9 3.62 0.08 0.31
C GLU A 9 4.69 -0.27 -0.72
N MET A 10 4.71 0.40 -1.88
CA MET A 10 5.72 0.14 -2.93
C MET A 10 7.15 0.33 -2.40
N ALA A 11 7.42 1.44 -1.71
CA ALA A 11 8.73 1.73 -1.13
C ALA A 11 9.16 0.71 -0.07
N LEU A 12 8.21 0.08 0.64
CA LEU A 12 8.51 -0.99 1.59
C LEU A 12 8.81 -2.33 0.91
N ILE A 13 8.33 -2.53 -0.33
CA ILE A 13 8.48 -3.77 -1.08
C ILE A 13 9.78 -3.76 -1.91
N ASP A 14 10.05 -2.65 -2.59
CA ASP A 14 11.17 -2.56 -3.55
C ASP A 14 12.36 -1.73 -3.05
N GLY A 15 12.24 -1.08 -1.88
CA GLY A 15 13.29 -0.23 -1.31
C GLY A 15 13.52 1.08 -2.06
N SER A 16 12.67 1.43 -3.02
CA SER A 16 12.78 2.67 -3.79
C SER A 16 12.26 3.89 -3.00
N PRO A 17 12.67 5.12 -3.38
CA PRO A 17 12.07 6.33 -2.83
C PRO A 17 10.56 6.38 -3.06
N ARG A 18 9.85 7.18 -2.24
CA ARG A 18 8.40 7.41 -2.38
C ARG A 18 8.03 7.75 -3.83
N ALA A 19 7.15 6.95 -4.43
CA ALA A 19 6.67 7.15 -5.80
C ALA A 19 5.74 8.36 -5.99
N ALA A 20 5.00 8.77 -4.96
CA ALA A 20 4.04 9.89 -5.04
C ALA A 20 3.73 10.51 -3.68
N THR A 21 3.31 11.78 -3.69
CA THR A 21 2.80 12.47 -2.49
C THR A 21 1.35 12.10 -2.22
N ALA A 22 1.03 11.74 -0.98
CA ALA A 22 -0.35 11.57 -0.50
C ALA A 22 -0.79 12.80 0.30
N ARG A 23 -1.98 13.32 -0.01
CA ARG A 23 -2.63 14.41 0.73
C ARG A 23 -4.04 13.97 1.12
N ALA A 24 -4.44 14.24 2.37
CA ALA A 24 -5.80 13.97 2.83
C ALA A 24 -6.79 14.86 2.08
N ALA A 25 -7.81 14.26 1.47
CA ALA A 25 -8.89 14.98 0.79
C ALA A 25 -10.01 15.39 1.77
N THR A 26 -10.17 14.63 2.85
CA THR A 26 -11.10 14.86 3.96
C THR A 26 -10.38 14.53 5.27
N PRO A 27 -10.91 14.94 6.45
CA PRO A 27 -10.41 14.43 7.72
C PRO A 27 -10.38 12.90 7.70
N CYS A 28 -9.24 12.32 8.05
CA CYS A 28 -9.04 10.88 8.11
C CYS A 28 -8.04 10.52 9.20
N GLU A 29 -8.12 9.29 9.66
CA GLU A 29 -7.13 8.68 10.55
C GLU A 29 -6.34 7.63 9.77
N VAL A 30 -5.04 7.56 10.05
CA VAL A 30 -4.13 6.62 9.40
C VAL A 30 -3.27 5.92 10.45
N ALA A 31 -3.09 4.61 10.29
CA ALA A 31 -2.16 3.83 11.09
C ALA A 31 -0.79 3.79 10.38
N PRO A 32 0.28 4.36 10.95
CA PRO A 32 1.60 4.28 10.35
C PRO A 32 2.16 2.85 10.48
N ILE A 33 2.73 2.32 9.40
CA ILE A 33 3.41 1.03 9.39
C ILE A 33 4.87 1.25 9.03
N THR A 34 5.78 0.86 9.93
CA THR A 34 7.22 0.84 9.66
C THR A 34 7.62 -0.40 8.86
N GLU A 35 8.77 -0.39 8.20
CA GLU A 35 9.32 -1.56 7.50
C GLU A 35 9.40 -2.79 8.41
N LYS A 36 9.89 -2.62 9.64
CA LYS A 36 9.93 -3.71 10.65
C LYS A 36 8.54 -4.29 10.91
N SER A 37 7.52 -3.44 11.08
CA SER A 37 6.15 -3.88 11.34
C SER A 37 5.52 -4.53 10.10
N PHE A 38 5.84 -4.02 8.91
CA PHE A 38 5.40 -4.60 7.65
C PHE A 38 5.94 -6.02 7.47
N LEU A 39 7.25 -6.23 7.65
CA LEU A 39 7.87 -7.56 7.55
C LEU A 39 7.33 -8.52 8.61
N PHE A 40 7.11 -8.03 9.83
CA PHE A 40 6.46 -8.82 10.88
C PHE A 40 5.05 -9.27 10.47
N LEU A 41 4.23 -8.37 9.93
CA LEU A 41 2.88 -8.70 9.46
C LEU A 41 2.90 -9.67 8.28
N VAL A 42 3.85 -9.53 7.35
CA VAL A 42 4.02 -10.50 6.24
C VAL A 42 4.34 -11.89 6.79
N HIS A 43 5.19 -11.99 7.81
CA HIS A 43 5.60 -13.26 8.41
C HIS A 43 4.48 -13.90 9.26
N GLU A 44 3.91 -13.15 10.21
CA GLU A 44 2.92 -13.67 11.17
C GLU A 44 1.52 -13.77 10.58
N THR A 45 1.20 -12.94 9.58
CA THR A 45 -0.12 -12.92 8.92
C THR A 45 0.03 -12.99 7.40
N PRO A 46 0.34 -14.16 6.81
CA PRO A 46 0.61 -14.26 5.36
C PRO A 46 -0.48 -13.69 4.44
N PHE A 47 -1.75 -13.73 4.86
CA PHE A 47 -2.86 -13.11 4.13
C PHE A 47 -2.74 -11.58 4.01
N PHE A 48 -2.01 -10.91 4.89
CA PHE A 48 -1.67 -9.49 4.77
C PHE A 48 -0.91 -9.21 3.47
N ALA A 49 0.10 -10.03 3.15
CA ALA A 49 0.85 -9.89 1.90
C ALA A 49 -0.08 -10.05 0.67
N ILE A 50 -1.02 -10.99 0.72
CA ILE A 50 -2.02 -11.18 -0.35
C ILE A 50 -2.91 -9.93 -0.50
N ALA A 51 -3.36 -9.32 0.61
CA ALA A 51 -4.16 -8.10 0.57
C ALA A 51 -3.39 -6.91 -0.06
N VAL A 52 -2.11 -6.78 0.28
CA VAL A 52 -1.21 -5.78 -0.33
C VAL A 52 -1.05 -6.04 -1.84
N MET A 53 -0.78 -7.28 -2.24
CA MET A 53 -0.65 -7.66 -3.65
C MET A 53 -1.94 -7.41 -4.45
N ARG A 54 -3.11 -7.67 -3.88
CA ARG A 54 -4.40 -7.36 -4.51
C ARG A 54 -4.57 -5.86 -4.76
N THR A 55 -4.20 -5.02 -3.77
CA THR A 55 -4.23 -3.56 -3.91
C THR A 55 -3.33 -3.08 -5.05
N LEU A 56 -2.12 -3.64 -5.16
CA LEU A 56 -1.19 -3.31 -6.25
C LEU A 56 -1.74 -3.74 -7.63
N ALA A 57 -2.29 -4.94 -7.73
CA ALA A 57 -2.90 -5.44 -8.96
C ALA A 57 -4.11 -4.59 -9.40
N GLU A 58 -4.93 -4.13 -8.46
CA GLU A 58 -6.03 -3.20 -8.73
C GLU A 58 -5.54 -1.87 -9.28
N ARG A 59 -4.47 -1.31 -8.69
CA ARG A 59 -3.87 -0.06 -9.18
C ARG A 59 -3.30 -0.24 -10.59
N LEU A 60 -2.60 -1.35 -10.87
CA LEU A 60 -2.08 -1.64 -12.20
C LEU A 60 -3.20 -1.72 -13.24
N ARG A 61 -4.32 -2.39 -12.94
CA ARG A 61 -5.49 -2.44 -13.84
C ARG A 61 -6.10 -1.06 -14.11
N ARG A 62 -6.12 -0.18 -13.11
CA ARG A 62 -6.63 1.20 -13.26
C ARG A 62 -5.67 2.09 -14.06
N SER A 63 -4.36 1.88 -13.93
CA SER A 63 -3.34 2.64 -14.65
C SER A 63 -3.14 2.14 -16.09
N GLY A 64 -3.35 0.85 -16.35
CA GLY A 64 -3.18 0.20 -17.66
C GLY A 64 -4.33 0.36 -18.65
N GLY A 65 -5.29 1.27 -18.40
CA GLY A 65 -6.44 1.54 -19.27
C GLY A 65 -6.22 2.64 -20.33
N HIS A 66 -4.99 3.13 -20.51
CA HIS A 66 -4.64 4.07 -21.58
C HIS A 66 -3.77 3.35 -22.62
N GLY A 67 -4.45 2.66 -23.54
CA GLY A 67 -3.97 2.46 -24.90
C GLY A 67 -4.55 3.55 -25.79
#